data_AF-A0A1C5XBG8-F1
#
_entry.id   AF-A0A1C5XBG8-F1
#
_cell.length_a   1.000
_cell.length_b   1.000
_cell.length_c   1.000
_cell.angle_alpha   90.00
_cell.angle_beta   90.00
_cell.angle_gamma   90.00
#
_symmetry.space_group_name_H-M   'P 1'
#
loop_
_entity.id
_entity.type
_entity.pdbx_description
1 polymer ?
#
loop_
_entity_poly.entity_id
_entity_poly.type
_entity_poly.pdbx_seq_one_letter_code
_entity_poly.pdbx_strand_id
1 'polypeptide(L)' 'MCKAMDQLFQRMRDEGKLNTLKEQLKVKLGTLSRPLEKQLTNTSLEKLNVLTLNIFNINSEEDVLRIIN' A
#
# COMPACT_ATOMS: atom_id res chain seq x y z
N MET A 1 11.98 -11.75 -25.95
CA MET A 1 10.56 -11.64 -25.53
C MET A 1 10.52 -11.00 -24.16
N CYS A 2 9.60 -10.12 -23.78
CA CYS A 2 9.17 -8.87 -24.40
C CYS A 2 8.97 -7.93 -23.19
N LYS A 3 9.75 -6.84 -23.05
CA LYS A 3 9.75 -5.96 -21.86
C LYS A 3 8.36 -5.43 -21.48
N ALA A 4 7.46 -5.33 -22.46
CA ALA A 4 6.07 -4.92 -22.25
C ALA A 4 5.26 -5.93 -21.42
N MET A 5 5.53 -7.23 -21.56
CA MET A 5 4.88 -8.25 -20.74
C MET A 5 5.38 -8.20 -19.30
N ASP A 6 6.70 -8.09 -19.09
CA ASP A 6 7.26 -7.90 -17.74
C ASP A 6 6.67 -6.67 -17.05
N GLN A 7 6.55 -5.54 -17.76
CA GLN A 7 5.94 -4.33 -17.21
C GLN A 7 4.46 -4.52 -16.85
N LEU A 8 3.69 -5.24 -17.68
CA LEU A 8 2.31 -5.56 -17.39
C LEU A 8 2.19 -6.44 -16.14
N PHE A 9 3.02 -7.49 -16.04
CA PHE A 9 3.05 -8.38 -14.89
C PHE A 9 3.51 -7.66 -13.61
N GLN A 10 4.47 -6.74 -13.70
CA GLN A 10 4.87 -5.90 -12.55
C GLN A 10 3.68 -5.05 -12.07
N ARG A 11 2.99 -4.35 -12.99
CA ARG A 11 1.84 -3.52 -12.63
C ARG A 11 0.72 -4.32 -11.95
N MET A 12 0.40 -5.51 -12.46
CA MET A 12 -0.61 -6.37 -11.81
C MET A 12 -0.20 -6.78 -10.40
N ARG A 13 1.09 -7.06 -10.18
CA ARG A 13 1.60 -7.38 -8.83
C ARG A 13 1.56 -6.16 -7.90
N ASP A 14 1.96 -4.99 -8.39
CA ASP A 14 1.96 -3.75 -7.61
C ASP A 14 0.54 -3.35 -7.20
N GLU A 15 -0.42 -3.50 -8.12
CA GLU A 15 -1.84 -3.28 -7.86
C GLU A 15 -2.41 -4.28 -6.84
N GLY A 16 -2.08 -5.57 -6.99
CA GLY A 16 -2.44 -6.60 -6.01
C GLY A 16 -1.88 -6.29 -4.62
N LYS A 17 -0.61 -5.90 -4.54
CA LYS A 17 0.04 -5.54 -3.28
C LYS A 17 -0.61 -4.32 -2.61
N LEU A 18 -0.93 -3.29 -3.39
CA LEU A 18 -1.63 -2.10 -2.88
C LEU A 18 -3.00 -2.48 -2.29
N ASN A 19 -3.77 -3.33 -3.00
CA ASN A 19 -5.07 -3.76 -2.54
C ASN A 19 -4.98 -4.60 -1.26
N THR A 20 -4.00 -5.50 -1.17
CA THR A 20 -3.73 -6.27 0.06
C THR A 20 -3.39 -5.35 1.23
N LEU A 21 -2.54 -4.33 1.03
CA LEU A 21 -2.21 -3.38 2.08
C LEU A 21 -3.42 -2.57 2.56
N LYS A 22 -4.28 -2.12 1.64
CA LYS A 22 -5.52 -1.43 2.00
C LYS A 22 -6.42 -2.31 2.88
N GLU A 23 -6.55 -3.58 2.54
CA GLU A 23 -7.39 -4.50 3.31
C GLU A 23 -6.79 -4.82 4.69
N GLN A 24 -5.47 -5.02 4.75
CA GLN A 24 -4.78 -5.21 6.04
C GLN A 24 -4.96 -4.01 6.97
N LEU A 25 -4.86 -2.79 6.43
CA LEU A 25 -5.10 -1.57 7.20
C LEU A 25 -6.56 -1.45 7.64
N LYS A 26 -7.53 -1.80 6.79
CA LYS A 26 -8.96 -1.85 7.16
C LYS A 26 -9.22 -2.85 8.28
N VAL A 27 -8.64 -4.05 8.21
CA VAL A 27 -8.77 -5.06 9.27
C VAL A 27 -8.15 -4.57 10.58
N LYS A 28 -7.01 -3.88 10.51
CA LYS A 28 -6.29 -3.43 11.70
C LYS A 28 -6.90 -2.19 12.37
N LEU A 29 -7.32 -1.21 11.57
CA LEU A 29 -7.85 0.07 12.04
C LEU A 29 -9.38 0.08 12.14
N GLY A 30 -10.04 -0.95 11.61
CA GLY A 30 -11.50 -1.07 11.49
C GLY A 30 -12.10 -0.27 10.32
N THR A 31 -11.59 0.93 10.08
CA THR A 31 -11.96 1.79 8.95
C THR A 31 -10.72 2.43 8.34
N LEU A 32 -10.81 2.82 7.07
CA LEU A 32 -9.75 3.53 6.37
C LEU A 32 -10.34 4.75 5.66
N SER A 33 -9.79 5.92 5.94
CA SER A 33 -10.28 7.18 5.42
C SER A 33 -10.01 7.30 3.93
N ARG A 34 -10.97 7.88 3.20
CA ARG A 34 -10.84 8.14 1.76
C ARG A 34 -9.57 8.95 1.39
N PRO A 35 -9.16 9.97 2.18
CA PRO A 35 -7.90 10.66 1.93
C PRO A 35 -6.69 9.72 2.01
N LEU A 36 -6.65 8.83 3.00
CA LEU A 36 -5.55 7.88 3.17
C LEU A 36 -5.52 6.83 2.06
N GLU A 37 -6.68 6.30 1.64
CA GLU A 37 -6.78 5.40 0.49
C GLU A 37 -6.22 6.03 -0.80
N LYS A 38 -6.49 7.34 -1.00
CA LYS A 38 -5.97 8.10 -2.14
C LYS A 38 -4.46 8.29 -2.04
N GLN A 39 -3.92 8.58 -0.85
CA GLN A 39 -2.48 8.71 -0.66
C GLN A 39 -1.74 7.38 -0.90
N LEU A 40 -2.25 6.26 -0.39
CA LEU A 40 -1.68 4.93 -0.62
C LEU A 40 -1.60 4.60 -2.12
N THR A 41 -2.59 5.01 -2.90
CA THR A 41 -2.62 4.78 -4.35
C THR A 41 -1.56 5.60 -5.10
N ASN A 42 -1.20 6.77 -4.58
CA ASN A 42 -0.18 7.65 -5.17
C ASN A 42 1.23 7.42 -4.57
N THR A 43 1.36 6.53 -3.59
CA THR A 43 2.62 6.26 -2.88
C THR A 43 3.55 5.36 -3.72
N SER A 44 4.85 5.56 -3.59
CA SER A 44 5.86 4.73 -4.26
C SER A 44 5.90 3.30 -3.71
N LEU A 45 6.28 2.34 -4.56
CA LEU A 45 6.36 0.92 -4.19
C LEU A 45 7.28 0.66 -2.99
N GLU A 46 8.36 1.43 -2.87
CA GLU A 46 9.31 1.37 -1.76
C GLU A 46 8.65 1.71 -0.42
N LYS A 47 7.92 2.85 -0.36
CA LYS A 47 7.16 3.23 0.83
C LYS A 47 6.08 2.22 1.17
N LEU A 48 5.41 1.63 0.16
CA LEU A 48 4.47 0.53 0.36
C LEU A 48 5.14 -0.74 0.92
N ASN A 49 6.38 -1.05 0.51
CA ASN A 49 7.17 -2.16 1.10
C ASN A 49 7.44 -1.90 2.59
N VAL A 50 7.91 -0.69 2.93
CA VAL A 50 8.18 -0.31 4.33
C VAL A 50 6.90 -0.39 5.17
N LEU A 51 5.78 0.08 4.63
CA LEU A 51 4.48 -0.01 5.27
C LEU A 51 4.05 -1.47 5.52
N THR A 52 4.28 -2.36 4.55
CA THR A 52 4.00 -3.79 4.68
C THR A 52 4.79 -4.41 5.82
N LEU A 53 6.08 -4.07 5.95
CA LEU A 53 6.95 -4.59 7.01
C LEU A 53 6.55 -4.08 8.39
N ASN A 54 6.05 -2.85 8.48
CA ASN A 54 5.64 -2.21 9.73
C ASN A 54 4.15 -2.37 10.04
N ILE A 55 3.40 -3.16 9.26
CA ILE A 55 1.94 -3.29 9.38
C ILE A 55 1.50 -3.67 10.81
N PHE A 56 2.28 -4.50 11.51
CA PHE A 56 2.02 -4.92 12.89
C PHE A 56 2.26 -3.81 13.94
N ASN A 57 2.99 -2.75 13.60
CA ASN A 57 3.28 -1.64 14.52
C ASN A 57 2.31 -0.45 14.36
N ILE A 58 1.48 -0.43 13.31
CA ILE A 58 0.54 0.66 12.99
C ILE A 58 -0.71 0.60 13.85
N ASN A 59 -0.99 1.58 14.69
CA ASN A 59 -2.21 1.58 15.52
C ASN A 59 -3.21 2.66 15.10
N SER A 60 -2.81 3.54 14.18
CA SER A 60 -3.63 4.64 13.70
C SER A 60 -3.33 4.96 12.24
N GLU A 61 -4.25 5.70 11.59
CA GLU A 61 -4.01 6.26 10.26
C GLU A 61 -2.81 7.21 10.24
N GLU A 62 -2.49 7.86 11.35
CA GLU A 62 -1.34 8.75 11.44
C GLU A 62 -0.01 7.99 11.37
N ASP A 63 0.07 6.79 11.93
CA ASP A 63 1.26 5.93 11.78
C ASP A 63 1.50 5.55 10.32
N VAL A 64 0.42 5.31 9.55
CA VAL A 64 0.50 5.07 8.10
C VAL A 64 1.05 6.31 7.40
N LEU A 65 0.50 7.48 7.71
CA LEU A 65 0.90 8.75 7.11
C LEU A 65 2.39 9.05 7.35
N ARG A 66 2.91 8.77 8.56
CA ARG A 66 4.33 8.95 8.89
C ARG A 66 5.28 8.08 8.07
N ILE A 67 4.80 6.95 7.53
CA ILE A 67 5.60 6.05 6.71
C ILE A 67 5.55 6.46 5.22
N ILE A 68 4.38 6.91 4.75
CA ILE A 68 4.17 7.20 3.33
C ILE A 68 4.45 8.66 2.94
N ASN A 69 4.50 9.58 3.90
CA ASN A 69 4.83 10.99 3.68
C ASN A 69 6.34 11.19 3.86
#